data_AF-A0A355TWN5-F1
#
_entry.id   AF-A0A355TWN5-F1
#
_cell.length_a   1.000
_cell.length_b   1.000
_cell.length_c   1.000
_cell.angle_alpha   90.00
_cell.angle_beta   90.00
_cell.angle_gamma   90.00
#
_symmetry.space_group_name_H-M   'P 1'
#
loop_
_entity.id
_entity.type
_entity.pdbx_description
1 polymer ?
#
loop_
_entity_poly.entity_id
_entity_poly.type
_entity_poly.pdbx_seq_one_letter_code
_entity_poly.pdbx_strand_id
1 'polypeptide(L)' 'MIMPKMRLISEAFKQIKQEDPNTAITLNGLRCLVRQGKIPCAKIGRKTLINYTALLEYLSNNL' A
#
# COMPACT_ATOMS: atom_id res chain seq x y z
N MET A 1 5.87 15.05 -13.46
CA MET A 1 4.99 15.14 -12.27
C MET A 1 4.54 13.74 -11.91
N ILE A 2 5.00 13.17 -10.79
CA ILE A 2 4.53 11.85 -10.34
C ILE A 2 3.28 12.11 -9.51
N MET A 3 2.11 11.83 -10.08
CA MET A 3 0.87 11.89 -9.32
C MET A 3 0.87 10.77 -8.26
N PRO A 4 0.72 11.09 -6.97
CA PRO A 4 0.61 10.06 -5.95
C PRO A 4 -0.67 9.26 -6.20
N LYS A 5 -0.52 7.98 -6.55
CA LYS A 5 -1.65 7.09 -6.79
C LYS A 5 -2.27 6.68 -5.45
N MET A 6 -3.16 7.51 -4.94
CA MET A 6 -3.89 7.22 -3.71
C MET A 6 -4.89 6.10 -3.96
N ARG A 7 -4.80 5.02 -3.20
CA ARG A 7 -5.72 3.88 -3.28
C ARG A 7 -6.17 3.44 -1.91
N LEU A 8 -7.36 2.83 -1.84
CA LEU A 8 -7.75 2.14 -0.62
C LEU A 8 -6.76 1.00 -0.35
N ILE A 9 -6.49 0.72 0.93
CA ILE A 9 -5.67 -0.45 1.33
C ILE A 9 -6.14 -1.73 0.62
N SER A 10 -7.45 -1.94 0.55
CA SER A 10 -8.04 -3.11 -0.10
C SER A 10 -7.81 -3.14 -1.61
N GLU A 11 -7.87 -1.99 -2.29
CA GLU A 11 -7.63 -1.90 -3.73
C GLU A 11 -6.15 -2.03 -4.08
N ALA A 12 -5.28 -1.37 -3.31
CA ALA A 12 -3.85 -1.50 -3.45
C ALA A 12 -3.41 -2.96 -3.29
N PHE A 13 -3.95 -3.67 -2.28
CA PHE A 13 -3.69 -5.10 -2.10
C PHE A 13 -4.14 -5.94 -3.30
N LYS A 14 -5.36 -5.70 -3.81
CA LYS A 14 -5.86 -6.41 -5.01
C LYS A 14 -4.96 -6.17 -6.21
N GLN A 15 -4.52 -4.93 -6.41
CA GLN A 15 -3.68 -4.60 -7.55
C GLN A 15 -2.28 -5.21 -7.44
N ILE A 16 -1.65 -5.18 -6.26
CA ILE A 16 -0.37 -5.88 -6.05
C ILE A 16 -0.52 -7.36 -6.36
N LYS A 17 -1.58 -8.00 -5.87
CA LYS A 17 -1.81 -9.42 -6.12
C LYS A 17 -2.10 -9.74 -7.60
N GLN A 18 -2.60 -8.76 -8.36
CA GLN A 18 -2.85 -8.90 -9.78
C GLN A 18 -1.59 -8.67 -10.62
N GLU A 19 -0.74 -7.72 -10.22
CA GLU A 19 0.55 -7.44 -10.85
C GLU A 19 1.59 -8.52 -10.49
N ASP A 20 1.60 -8.95 -9.23
CA ASP A 20 2.49 -9.97 -8.67
C ASP A 20 1.72 -10.92 -7.73
N PRO A 21 1.23 -12.06 -8.25
CA PRO A 21 0.48 -13.02 -7.45
C PRO A 21 1.34 -13.79 -6.43
N ASN A 22 2.66 -13.70 -6.51
CA ASN A 22 3.59 -14.41 -5.62
C ASN A 22 4.07 -13.53 -4.44
N THR A 23 3.57 -12.30 -4.35
CA THR A 23 3.97 -11.38 -3.29
C THR A 23 3.49 -11.91 -1.94
N ALA A 24 4.41 -12.08 -0.99
CA ALA A 24 4.14 -12.56 0.37
C ALA A 24 3.37 -11.55 1.27
N ILE A 25 2.96 -10.41 0.70
CA ILE A 25 2.22 -9.37 1.42
C ILE A 25 0.80 -9.85 1.66
N THR A 26 0.31 -9.60 2.87
CA THR A 26 -1.08 -9.77 3.24
C THR A 26 -1.72 -8.43 3.55
N LEU A 27 -3.06 -8.38 3.52
CA LEU A 27 -3.82 -7.19 3.88
C LEU A 27 -3.51 -6.74 5.32
N ASN A 28 -3.25 -7.68 6.23
CA ASN A 28 -2.78 -7.40 7.59
C ASN A 28 -1.35 -6.85 7.63
N GLY A 29 -0.44 -7.38 6.82
CA GLY A 29 0.91 -6.80 6.67
C GLY A 29 0.86 -5.34 6.21
N LEU A 30 0.00 -5.05 5.25
CA LEU A 30 -0.25 -3.70 4.74
C LEU A 30 -0.82 -2.76 5.82
N ARG A 31 -1.79 -3.23 6.61
CA ARG A 31 -2.31 -2.49 7.79
C ARG A 31 -1.22 -2.28 8.84
N CYS A 32 -0.33 -3.24 9.03
CA CYS A 32 0.78 -3.14 9.96
C CYS A 32 1.79 -2.08 9.50
N LEU A 33 2.16 -2.05 8.22
CA LEU A 33 3.04 -1.03 7.62
C LEU A 33 2.46 0.38 7.78
N VAL A 34 1.16 0.52 7.56
CA VAL A 34 0.42 1.77 7.79
C VAL A 34 0.46 2.17 9.27
N ARG A 35 0.20 1.22 10.19
CA ARG A 35 0.24 1.47 11.63
C ARG A 35 1.65 1.82 12.13
N GLN A 36 2.68 1.24 11.54
CA GLN A 36 4.09 1.53 11.82
C GLN A 36 4.55 2.88 11.23
N GLY A 37 3.73 3.53 10.39
CA GLY A 37 4.07 4.81 9.77
C GLY A 37 5.12 4.70 8.66
N LYS A 38 5.41 3.49 8.17
CA LYS A 38 6.41 3.28 7.11
C LYS A 38 5.95 3.74 5.73
N ILE A 39 4.63 3.81 5.53
CA ILE A 39 4.02 4.22 4.27
C ILE A 39 3.07 5.38 4.55
N PRO A 40 3.13 6.48 3.78
CA PRO A 40 2.20 7.59 3.93
C PRO A 40 0.76 7.14 3.64
N CYS A 41 -0.11 7.39 4.61
CA CYS A 41 -1.52 7.04 4.57
C CYS A 41 -2.40 8.24 4.97
N ALA A 42 -3.60 8.30 4.42
CA ALA A 42 -4.64 9.25 4.79
C ALA A 42 -5.88 8.49 5.24
N LYS A 43 -6.36 8.77 6.46
CA LYS A 43 -7.63 8.22 6.94
C LYS A 43 -8.77 9.16 6.57
N ILE A 44 -9.77 8.64 5.87
CA ILE A 44 -11.01 9.34 5.53
C ILE A 44 -12.16 8.57 6.17
N GLY A 45 -12.57 9.01 7.35
CA GLY A 45 -13.57 8.34 8.18
C GLY A 45 -13.15 6.90 8.49
N ARG A 46 -13.92 5.92 8.00
CA ARG A 46 -13.64 4.49 8.17
C ARG A 46 -12.65 3.93 7.14
N LYS A 47 -12.39 4.65 6.05
CA LYS A 47 -11.54 4.18 4.96
C LYS A 47 -10.11 4.69 5.16
N THR A 48 -9.14 3.85 4.82
CA THR A 48 -7.72 4.25 4.80
C THR A 48 -7.23 4.23 3.37
N LEU A 49 -6.82 5.41 2.90
CA LEU A 49 -6.13 5.60 1.65
C LEU A 49 -4.63 5.52 1.90
N ILE A 50 -3.92 4.86 1.00
CA ILE A 50 -2.48 4.75 1.02
C ILE A 50 -1.93 5.23 -0.32
N ASN A 51 -0.73 5.78 -0.28
CA ASN A 51 -0.02 6.12 -1.50
C ASN A 51 0.57 4.84 -2.10
N TYR A 52 0.02 4.41 -3.24
CA TYR A 52 0.45 3.21 -3.95
C TYR A 52 1.89 3.33 -4.46
N THR A 53 2.29 4.52 -4.91
CA THR A 53 3.66 4.77 -5.39
C THR A 53 4.66 4.59 -4.26
N ALA A 54 4.42 5.22 -3.12
CA ALA A 54 5.29 5.09 -1.95
C ALA A 54 5.32 3.66 -1.39
N LEU A 55 4.21 2.92 -1.50
CA LEU A 55 4.19 1.51 -1.15
C LEU A 55 5.09 0.70 -2.09
N LEU A 56 4.98 0.87 -3.41
CA LEU A 56 5.82 0.16 -4.37
C LEU A 56 7.30 0.50 -4.18
N GLU A 57 7.62 1.77 -3.96
CA GLU A 57 8.98 2.21 -3.62
C GLU A 57 9.46 1.50 -2.35
N TYR A 58 8.65 1.50 -1.28
CA TYR A 58 9.00 0.80 -0.04
C TYR A 58 9.24 -0.69 -0.25
N LEU A 59 8.47 -1.36 -1.11
CA LEU A 59 8.67 -2.76 -1.42
C LEU A 59 9.91 -3.00 -2.27
N SER A 60 10.13 -2.19 -3.30
CA SER A 60 11.30 -2.30 -4.17
C SER A 60 12.61 -2.01 -3.44
N ASN A 61 12.59 -1.19 -2.39
CA ASN A 61 13.80 -0.81 -1.65
C ASN A 61 14.16 -1.79 -0.51
N ASN A 62 13.29 -2.76 -0.20
CA ASN A 62 13.40 -3.64 0.97
C ASN A 62 13.28 -5.13 0.60
N LEU A 63 13.32 -5.45 -0.69
CA LEU A 63 13.41 -6.79 -1.26
C LEU A 63 14.78 -6.97 -1.91
#